data_AF-M2X9J5-F1
#
_entry.id   AF-M2X9J5-F1
#
_cell.length_a   1.000
_cell.length_b   1.000
_cell.length_c   1.000
_cell.angle_alpha   90.00
_cell.angle_beta   90.00
_cell.angle_gamma   90.00
#
_symmetry.space_group_name_H-M   'P 1'
#
loop_
_entity.id
_entity.type
_entity.pdbx_description
1 polymer ?
#
loop_
_entity_poly.entity_id
_entity_poly.type
_entity_poly.pdbx_seq_one_letter_code
_entity_poly.pdbx_strand_id
1 'polypeptide(L)'
;MEEEERFRRVAKSLAGNEKHSRVKALELVELWLTAHVSQAEYVELSKLCRALFYAIWLSDEATTTEKITKQVARFIEIGKSKYLKALLECVGTLWPKLDIYRLDKFYDLITCCLDELVIIGDQHNWDEQTMNQLFGVVEEQFTQHWRHTSKGLCLHVLDKYYEHVIRRILSFPSSWNKVELLWSLFHICVDDATQTDTLLVTRAKERIFSPLIEDCKAAATEQRYELLFLIRDWIPKLYQWAGSPERPPKSRKSLYALYNKLESTVSCLEDRLPQQVENHSSPPRRRSERLKNRLQLTTRPAEPQVVKQVRFSLDKNEEYVLPAMKKRRTQRVPLSYNK
;
A
#
# COMPACT_ATOMS: atom_id res chain seq x y z
N MET A 1 13.42 -1.31 -34.63
CA MET A 1 12.94 -2.62 -35.14
C MET A 1 13.75 -3.80 -34.60
N GLU A 2 15.09 -3.82 -34.73
CA GLU A 2 15.88 -4.97 -34.24
C GLU A 2 15.85 -5.14 -32.71
N GLU A 3 15.89 -4.03 -31.98
CA GLU A 3 15.86 -4.03 -30.51
C GLU A 3 14.49 -4.45 -29.93
N GLU A 4 13.40 -4.01 -30.55
CA GLU A 4 12.05 -4.45 -30.19
C GLU A 4 11.87 -5.96 -30.44
N GLU A 5 12.44 -6.49 -31.51
CA GLU A 5 12.45 -7.93 -31.78
C GLU A 5 13.32 -8.70 -30.78
N ARG A 6 14.47 -8.15 -30.35
CA ARG A 6 15.27 -8.73 -29.26
C ARG A 6 14.49 -8.76 -27.96
N PHE A 7 13.81 -7.69 -27.58
CA PHE A 7 12.96 -7.64 -26.39
C PHE A 7 11.81 -8.66 -26.46
N ARG A 8 11.14 -8.79 -27.62
CA ARG A 8 10.11 -9.81 -27.83
C ARG A 8 10.65 -11.24 -27.65
N ARG A 9 11.87 -11.52 -28.09
CA ARG A 9 12.52 -12.82 -27.87
C ARG A 9 12.80 -13.07 -26.40
N VAL A 10 13.31 -12.08 -25.67
CA VAL A 10 13.52 -12.17 -24.21
C VAL A 10 12.20 -12.45 -23.49
N ALA A 11 11.13 -11.71 -23.82
CA ALA A 11 9.80 -11.93 -23.25
C ALA A 11 9.24 -13.34 -23.54
N LYS A 12 9.46 -13.87 -24.76
CA LYS A 12 9.08 -15.24 -25.10
C LYS A 12 9.91 -16.28 -24.33
N SER A 13 11.22 -16.05 -24.16
CA SER A 13 12.09 -16.95 -23.39
C SER A 13 11.70 -17.01 -21.92
N LEU A 14 11.28 -15.89 -21.32
CA LEU A 14 10.74 -15.84 -19.94
C LEU A 14 9.46 -16.66 -19.78
N ALA A 15 8.57 -16.60 -20.77
CA ALA A 15 7.33 -17.37 -20.79
C ALA A 15 7.48 -18.81 -21.36
N GLY A 16 8.72 -19.23 -21.63
CA GLY A 16 9.03 -20.55 -22.18
C GLY A 16 9.19 -21.63 -21.11
N ASN A 17 9.09 -22.90 -21.53
CA ASN A 17 9.17 -24.05 -20.63
C ASN A 17 10.59 -24.37 -20.15
N GLU A 18 11.62 -23.96 -20.90
CA GLU A 18 13.01 -24.32 -20.59
C GLU A 18 13.60 -23.47 -19.45
N LYS A 19 13.96 -24.11 -18.34
CA LYS A 19 14.50 -23.47 -17.13
C LYS A 19 15.75 -22.63 -17.42
N HIS A 20 16.71 -23.17 -18.17
CA HIS A 20 17.98 -22.49 -18.43
C HIS A 20 17.79 -21.22 -19.28
N SER A 21 16.90 -21.29 -20.27
CA SER A 21 16.49 -20.13 -21.07
C SER A 21 15.80 -19.04 -20.25
N ARG A 22 14.98 -19.39 -19.25
CA ARG A 22 14.37 -18.39 -18.34
C ARG A 22 15.40 -17.66 -17.49
N VAL A 23 16.39 -18.37 -16.93
CA VAL A 23 17.43 -17.76 -16.10
C VAL A 23 18.26 -16.77 -16.92
N LYS A 24 18.74 -17.17 -18.10
CA LYS A 24 19.45 -16.27 -19.02
C LYS A 24 18.59 -15.08 -19.44
N ALA A 25 17.29 -15.30 -19.65
CA ALA A 25 16.39 -14.22 -20.01
C ALA A 25 16.24 -13.17 -18.88
N LEU A 26 16.32 -13.56 -17.61
CA LEU A 26 16.32 -12.60 -16.49
C LEU A 26 17.59 -11.73 -16.48
N GLU A 27 18.76 -12.29 -16.76
CA GLU A 27 20.00 -11.51 -16.92
C GLU A 27 19.88 -10.50 -18.07
N LEU A 28 19.25 -10.90 -19.19
CA LEU A 28 18.98 -10.00 -20.31
C LEU A 28 17.97 -8.91 -19.97
N VAL A 29 16.97 -9.20 -19.12
CA VAL A 29 16.04 -8.18 -18.61
C VAL A 29 16.76 -7.13 -17.79
N GLU A 30 17.67 -7.56 -16.91
CA GLU A 30 18.45 -6.63 -16.09
C GLU A 30 19.28 -5.67 -16.94
N LEU A 31 19.99 -6.21 -17.93
CA LEU A 31 20.75 -5.42 -18.91
C LEU A 31 19.84 -4.46 -19.69
N TRP A 32 18.67 -4.95 -20.13
CA TRP A 32 17.72 -4.13 -20.87
C TRP A 32 17.14 -3.00 -20.02
N LEU A 33 16.71 -3.27 -18.79
CA LEU A 33 16.19 -2.27 -17.87
C LEU A 33 17.25 -1.21 -17.56
N THR A 34 18.49 -1.63 -17.30
CA THR A 34 19.60 -0.71 -17.02
C THR A 34 19.86 0.25 -18.18
N ALA A 35 19.78 -0.26 -19.43
CA ALA A 35 20.01 0.56 -20.61
C ALA A 35 18.82 1.45 -21.00
N HIS A 36 17.57 1.05 -20.68
CA HIS A 36 16.38 1.65 -21.28
C HIS A 36 15.38 2.26 -20.30
N VAL A 37 15.49 2.07 -18.98
CA VAL A 37 14.44 2.48 -18.03
C VAL A 37 13.98 3.94 -18.17
N SER A 38 14.90 4.86 -18.48
CA SER A 38 14.58 6.28 -18.65
C SER A 38 13.69 6.54 -19.87
N GLN A 39 13.88 5.78 -20.94
CA GLN A 39 13.20 5.93 -22.24
C GLN A 39 12.03 4.96 -22.42
N ALA A 40 12.00 3.86 -21.65
CA ALA A 40 11.02 2.80 -21.79
C ALA A 40 9.59 3.33 -21.59
N GLU A 41 8.73 3.00 -22.55
CA GLU A 41 7.32 3.33 -22.46
C GLU A 41 6.62 2.41 -21.47
N TYR A 42 5.54 2.91 -20.86
CA TYR A 42 4.74 2.11 -19.92
C TYR A 42 4.24 0.79 -20.54
N VAL A 43 3.90 0.82 -21.83
CA VAL A 43 3.42 -0.37 -22.58
C VAL A 43 4.49 -1.45 -22.66
N GLU A 44 5.77 -1.07 -22.79
CA GLU A 44 6.89 -2.01 -22.83
C GLU A 44 7.12 -2.64 -21.46
N LEU A 45 7.12 -1.83 -20.40
CA LEU A 45 7.23 -2.31 -19.02
C LEU A 45 6.06 -3.23 -18.64
N SER A 46 4.84 -2.92 -19.09
CA SER A 46 3.66 -3.78 -18.88
C SER A 46 3.80 -5.14 -19.58
N LYS A 47 4.29 -5.16 -20.83
CA LYS A 47 4.60 -6.42 -21.55
C LYS A 47 5.69 -7.22 -20.83
N LEU A 48 6.74 -6.54 -20.36
CA LEU A 48 7.81 -7.17 -19.58
C LEU A 48 7.26 -7.81 -18.30
N CYS A 49 6.50 -7.07 -17.51
CA CYS A 49 5.96 -7.53 -16.24
C CYS A 49 5.02 -8.74 -16.43
N ARG A 50 4.26 -8.79 -17.52
CA ARG A 50 3.48 -9.98 -17.88
C ARG A 50 4.36 -11.18 -18.19
N ALA A 51 5.47 -11.00 -18.90
CA ALA A 51 6.42 -12.08 -19.17
C ALA A 51 7.08 -12.59 -17.87
N LEU A 52 7.48 -11.68 -16.96
CA LEU A 52 8.03 -12.02 -15.64
C LEU A 52 7.02 -12.75 -14.75
N PHE A 53 5.76 -12.31 -14.76
CA PHE A 53 4.67 -12.99 -14.07
C PHE A 53 4.54 -14.44 -14.55
N TYR A 54 4.58 -14.69 -15.86
CA TYR A 54 4.54 -16.06 -16.38
C TYR A 54 5.82 -16.85 -16.10
N ALA A 55 6.98 -16.21 -16.02
CA ALA A 55 8.22 -16.87 -15.59
C ALA A 55 8.10 -17.44 -14.17
N ILE A 56 7.47 -16.70 -13.25
CA ILE A 56 7.15 -17.17 -11.89
C ILE A 56 6.04 -18.24 -11.96
N TRP A 57 4.97 -18.00 -12.73
CA TRP A 57 3.85 -18.92 -12.88
C TRP A 57 4.26 -20.31 -13.34
N LEU A 58 5.22 -20.41 -14.27
CA LEU A 58 5.72 -21.66 -14.84
C LEU A 58 6.84 -22.30 -14.02
N SER A 59 7.32 -21.64 -12.95
CA SER A 59 8.32 -22.21 -12.06
C SER A 59 7.67 -23.08 -11.00
N ASP A 60 8.02 -24.37 -11.00
CA ASP A 60 7.50 -25.37 -10.05
C ASP A 60 8.54 -25.75 -8.97
N GLU A 61 9.83 -25.55 -9.23
CA GLU A 61 10.89 -25.83 -8.26
C GLU A 61 11.03 -24.67 -7.27
N ALA A 62 10.85 -24.95 -5.97
CA ALA A 62 10.80 -23.92 -4.92
C ALA A 62 12.03 -23.00 -4.91
N THR A 63 13.24 -23.56 -4.92
CA THR A 63 14.51 -22.80 -4.91
C THR A 63 14.67 -21.92 -6.15
N THR A 64 14.19 -22.37 -7.30
CA THR A 64 14.23 -21.61 -8.55
C THR A 64 13.19 -20.49 -8.51
N THR A 65 11.99 -20.80 -8.02
CA THR A 65 10.90 -19.83 -7.87
C THR A 65 11.29 -18.70 -6.93
N GLU A 66 11.91 -19.02 -5.79
CA GLU A 66 12.43 -18.02 -4.84
C GLU A 66 13.45 -17.10 -5.50
N LYS A 67 14.43 -17.65 -6.23
CA LYS A 67 15.46 -16.86 -6.94
C LYS A 67 14.85 -15.93 -7.98
N ILE A 68 13.95 -16.43 -8.82
CA ILE A 68 13.27 -15.62 -9.85
C ILE A 68 12.46 -14.51 -9.17
N THR A 69 11.72 -14.84 -8.12
CA THR A 69 10.86 -13.90 -7.40
C THR A 69 11.66 -12.76 -6.78
N LYS A 70 12.79 -13.07 -6.12
CA LYS A 70 13.70 -12.05 -5.57
C LYS A 70 14.32 -11.19 -6.68
N GLN A 71 14.73 -11.80 -7.80
CA GLN A 71 15.29 -11.05 -8.94
C GLN A 71 14.26 -10.09 -9.55
N VAL A 72 13.01 -10.54 -9.72
CA VAL A 72 11.91 -9.71 -10.25
C VAL A 72 11.62 -8.53 -9.32
N ALA A 73 11.68 -8.72 -7.99
CA ALA A 73 11.54 -7.64 -7.03
C ALA A 73 12.71 -6.64 -7.12
N ARG A 74 13.96 -7.11 -7.19
CA ARG A 74 15.17 -6.26 -7.32
C ARG A 74 15.16 -5.33 -8.52
N PHE A 75 14.48 -5.70 -9.60
CA PHE A 75 14.28 -4.80 -10.74
C PHE A 75 13.54 -3.50 -10.39
N ILE A 76 12.92 -3.37 -9.21
CA ILE A 76 12.40 -2.09 -8.70
C ILE A 76 13.53 -1.07 -8.51
N GLU A 77 14.73 -1.47 -8.09
CA GLU A 77 15.86 -0.56 -7.90
C GLU A 77 16.28 0.09 -9.23
N ILE A 78 16.28 -0.69 -10.31
CA ILE A 78 16.67 -0.26 -11.65
C ILE A 78 15.51 0.48 -12.33
N GLY A 79 14.34 -0.16 -12.32
CA GLY A 79 13.11 0.24 -13.01
C GLY A 79 12.34 1.38 -12.35
N LYS A 80 12.65 1.67 -11.07
CA LYS A 80 12.02 2.68 -10.21
C LYS A 80 10.48 2.55 -10.19
N SER A 81 9.79 3.66 -9.95
CA SER A 81 8.33 3.74 -9.81
C SER A 81 7.57 3.27 -11.06
N LYS A 82 8.10 3.50 -12.28
CA LYS A 82 7.47 3.06 -13.53
C LYS A 82 7.38 1.52 -13.61
N TYR A 83 8.48 0.84 -13.31
CA TYR A 83 8.51 -0.63 -13.30
C TYR A 83 7.65 -1.18 -12.17
N LEU A 84 7.75 -0.62 -10.96
CA LEU A 84 6.93 -1.03 -9.82
C LEU A 84 5.43 -0.93 -10.17
N LYS A 85 5.01 0.16 -10.81
CA LYS A 85 3.62 0.35 -11.26
C LYS A 85 3.19 -0.73 -12.23
N ALA A 86 3.98 -0.98 -13.28
CA ALA A 86 3.69 -2.02 -14.26
C ALA A 86 3.63 -3.43 -13.64
N LEU A 87 4.51 -3.73 -12.68
CA LEU A 87 4.56 -5.01 -11.98
C LEU A 87 3.32 -5.21 -11.10
N LEU A 88 3.02 -4.23 -10.26
CA LEU A 88 1.89 -4.27 -9.32
C LEU A 88 0.53 -4.27 -10.04
N GLU A 89 0.38 -3.52 -11.13
CA GLU A 89 -0.83 -3.56 -11.97
C GLU A 89 -0.99 -4.92 -12.65
N CYS A 90 0.11 -5.50 -13.15
CA CYS A 90 0.11 -6.84 -13.75
C CYS A 90 -0.34 -7.90 -12.74
N VAL A 91 0.27 -7.91 -11.54
CA VAL A 91 -0.10 -8.86 -10.47
C VAL A 91 -1.55 -8.64 -10.06
N GLY A 92 -1.98 -7.40 -9.85
CA GLY A 92 -3.35 -7.06 -9.50
C GLY A 92 -4.37 -7.57 -10.51
N THR A 93 -4.11 -7.37 -11.81
CA THR A 93 -4.99 -7.77 -12.91
C THR A 93 -5.08 -9.30 -13.08
N LEU A 94 -3.98 -10.01 -12.83
CA LEU A 94 -3.91 -11.46 -12.97
C LEU A 94 -4.27 -12.20 -11.68
N TRP A 95 -4.32 -11.49 -10.54
CA TRP A 95 -4.65 -12.06 -9.24
C TRP A 95 -5.92 -12.91 -9.23
N PRO A 96 -7.07 -12.46 -9.78
CA PRO A 96 -8.31 -13.24 -9.76
C PRO A 96 -8.24 -14.51 -10.64
N LYS A 97 -7.21 -14.63 -11.48
CA LYS A 97 -7.00 -15.77 -12.38
C LYS A 97 -6.07 -16.83 -11.78
N LEU A 98 -5.44 -16.54 -10.64
CA LEU A 98 -4.59 -17.49 -9.93
C LEU A 98 -5.44 -18.61 -9.33
N ASP A 99 -5.01 -19.84 -9.55
CA ASP A 99 -5.49 -20.98 -8.78
C ASP A 99 -4.73 -21.11 -7.45
N ILE A 100 -5.34 -21.82 -6.51
CA ILE A 100 -4.85 -21.93 -5.13
C ILE A 100 -3.42 -22.50 -5.03
N TYR A 101 -2.99 -23.35 -5.96
CA TYR A 101 -1.67 -24.00 -5.91
C TYR A 101 -0.53 -23.07 -6.34
N ARG A 102 -0.86 -21.94 -6.99
CA ARG A 102 0.12 -20.97 -7.48
C ARG A 102 0.17 -19.72 -6.65
N LEU A 103 -0.72 -19.58 -5.67
CA LEU A 103 -0.89 -18.35 -4.91
C LEU A 103 0.35 -18.02 -4.06
N ASP A 104 0.98 -19.02 -3.45
CA ASP A 104 2.10 -18.85 -2.52
C ASP A 104 3.28 -18.08 -3.13
N LYS A 105 3.68 -18.42 -4.35
CA LYS A 105 4.79 -17.70 -5.02
C LYS A 105 4.46 -16.25 -5.37
N PHE A 106 3.19 -15.91 -5.55
CA PHE A 106 2.79 -14.50 -5.75
C PHE A 106 2.60 -13.76 -4.43
N TYR A 107 2.25 -14.46 -3.35
CA TYR A 107 2.42 -13.91 -2.00
C TYR A 107 3.88 -13.60 -1.69
N ASP A 108 4.80 -14.50 -2.04
CA ASP A 108 6.23 -14.27 -1.88
C ASP A 108 6.72 -13.10 -2.74
N LEU A 109 6.23 -12.97 -3.99
CA LEU A 109 6.56 -11.83 -4.84
C LEU A 109 6.20 -10.49 -4.22
N ILE A 110 4.98 -10.37 -3.70
CA ILE A 110 4.52 -9.14 -3.07
C ILE A 110 5.32 -8.85 -1.79
N THR A 111 5.64 -9.88 -1.03
CA THR A 111 6.51 -9.77 0.16
C THR A 111 7.91 -9.27 -0.24
N CYS A 112 8.53 -9.87 -1.26
CA CYS A 112 9.83 -9.44 -1.79
C CYS A 112 9.78 -7.99 -2.29
N CYS A 113 8.70 -7.58 -2.95
CA CYS A 113 8.55 -6.19 -3.38
C CYS A 113 8.54 -5.23 -2.18
N LEU A 114 7.79 -5.53 -1.11
CA LEU A 114 7.78 -4.72 0.10
C LEU A 114 9.17 -4.65 0.76
N ASP A 115 9.88 -5.78 0.82
CA ASP A 115 11.24 -5.82 1.35
C ASP A 115 12.21 -4.98 0.51
N GLU A 116 12.08 -5.03 -0.81
CA GLU A 116 12.91 -4.26 -1.74
C GLU A 116 12.69 -2.77 -1.57
N LEU A 117 11.45 -2.31 -1.35
CA LEU A 117 11.17 -0.90 -1.07
C LEU A 117 11.91 -0.39 0.17
N VAL A 118 12.01 -1.21 1.22
CA VAL A 118 12.78 -0.86 2.42
C VAL A 118 14.27 -0.85 2.15
N ILE A 119 14.79 -1.81 1.37
CA ILE A 119 16.21 -1.86 0.98
C ILE A 119 16.59 -0.62 0.19
N ILE A 120 15.80 -0.25 -0.81
CA ILE A 120 15.98 0.97 -1.63
C ILE A 120 15.95 2.21 -0.72
N GLY A 121 15.00 2.25 0.23
CA GLY A 121 14.92 3.34 1.20
C GLY A 121 16.22 3.50 1.99
N ASP A 122 16.74 2.41 2.55
CA ASP A 122 18.00 2.43 3.29
C ASP A 122 19.20 2.87 2.44
N GLN A 123 19.34 2.31 1.23
CA GLN A 123 20.42 2.65 0.29
C GLN A 123 20.41 4.12 -0.15
N HIS A 124 19.22 4.73 -0.26
CA HIS A 124 19.05 6.11 -0.67
C HIS A 124 18.86 7.08 0.51
N ASN A 125 19.22 6.67 1.74
CA ASN A 125 19.06 7.46 2.96
C ASN A 125 17.64 8.03 3.13
N TRP A 126 16.64 7.26 2.69
CA TRP A 126 15.23 7.60 2.76
C TRP A 126 14.88 8.93 2.11
N ASP A 127 15.47 9.20 0.93
CA ASP A 127 15.13 10.36 0.09
C ASP A 127 13.61 10.49 -0.11
N GLU A 128 13.04 11.59 0.38
CA GLU A 128 11.60 11.80 0.46
C GLU A 128 10.92 11.72 -0.92
N GLN A 129 11.54 12.29 -1.96
CA GLN A 129 11.00 12.26 -3.30
C GLN A 129 10.90 10.83 -3.84
N THR A 130 11.99 10.06 -3.71
CA THR A 130 12.04 8.66 -4.15
C THR A 130 11.03 7.80 -3.39
N MET A 131 10.97 7.95 -2.06
CA MET A 131 10.08 7.15 -1.24
C MET A 131 8.60 7.47 -1.49
N ASN A 132 8.26 8.76 -1.64
CA ASN A 132 6.90 9.18 -1.98
C ASN A 132 6.47 8.65 -3.36
N GLN A 133 7.36 8.63 -4.36
CA GLN A 133 7.06 8.05 -5.66
C GLN A 133 6.82 6.53 -5.59
N LEU A 134 7.63 5.79 -4.83
CA LEU A 134 7.52 4.33 -4.74
C LEU A 134 6.30 3.90 -3.92
N PHE A 135 6.14 4.42 -2.70
CA PHE A 135 5.00 4.08 -1.87
C PHE A 135 3.69 4.67 -2.40
N GLY A 136 3.74 5.81 -3.10
CA GLY A 136 2.58 6.35 -3.82
C GLY A 136 2.05 5.39 -4.89
N VAL A 137 2.92 4.61 -5.54
CA VAL A 137 2.49 3.55 -6.47
C VAL A 137 1.79 2.42 -5.73
N VAL A 138 2.32 1.97 -4.59
CA VAL A 138 1.66 0.94 -3.76
C VAL A 138 0.30 1.45 -3.27
N GLU A 139 0.24 2.72 -2.88
CA GLU A 139 -0.99 3.41 -2.46
C GLU A 139 -2.02 3.43 -3.60
N GLU A 140 -1.64 3.90 -4.78
CA GLU A 140 -2.48 3.98 -5.98
C GLU A 140 -3.03 2.59 -6.38
N GLN A 141 -2.18 1.56 -6.37
CA GLN A 141 -2.58 0.21 -6.75
C GLN A 141 -3.52 -0.41 -5.72
N PHE A 142 -3.27 -0.20 -4.43
CA PHE A 142 -4.14 -0.67 -3.37
C PHE A 142 -5.52 0.02 -3.43
N THR A 143 -5.56 1.36 -3.56
CA THR A 143 -6.78 2.18 -3.56
C THR A 143 -7.66 1.92 -4.77
N GLN A 144 -7.13 2.19 -5.96
CA GLN A 144 -7.92 2.39 -7.15
C GLN A 144 -8.19 1.07 -7.88
N HIS A 145 -7.39 0.03 -7.60
CA HIS A 145 -7.41 -1.22 -8.36
C HIS A 145 -7.71 -2.43 -7.46
N TRP A 146 -6.75 -2.80 -6.60
CA TRP A 146 -6.80 -4.08 -5.89
C TRP A 146 -7.97 -4.21 -4.93
N ARG A 147 -8.38 -3.11 -4.28
CA ARG A 147 -9.53 -3.10 -3.36
C ARG A 147 -10.80 -3.60 -4.04
N HIS A 148 -10.98 -3.31 -5.32
CA HIS A 148 -12.18 -3.64 -6.08
C HIS A 148 -12.07 -4.97 -6.81
N THR A 149 -10.88 -5.32 -7.32
CA THR A 149 -10.71 -6.50 -8.18
C THR A 149 -10.04 -7.69 -7.49
N SER A 150 -9.22 -7.44 -6.47
CA SER A 150 -8.20 -8.37 -5.98
C SER A 150 -8.04 -8.30 -4.46
N LYS A 151 -9.15 -8.37 -3.73
CA LYS A 151 -9.19 -8.19 -2.26
C LYS A 151 -8.22 -9.09 -1.47
N GLY A 152 -7.95 -10.31 -1.96
CA GLY A 152 -6.96 -11.20 -1.36
C GLY A 152 -5.54 -10.62 -1.37
N LEU A 153 -5.19 -9.88 -2.42
CA LEU A 153 -3.92 -9.16 -2.52
C LEU A 153 -3.84 -8.04 -1.47
N CYS A 154 -4.91 -7.24 -1.32
CA CYS A 154 -4.98 -6.23 -0.26
C CYS A 154 -4.78 -6.82 1.13
N LEU A 155 -5.44 -7.96 1.41
CA LEU A 155 -5.31 -8.64 2.70
C LEU A 155 -3.88 -9.09 2.96
N HIS A 156 -3.21 -9.66 1.96
CA HIS A 156 -1.82 -10.09 2.08
C HIS A 156 -0.86 -8.93 2.30
N VAL A 157 -1.03 -7.83 1.58
CA VAL A 157 -0.24 -6.61 1.81
C VAL A 157 -0.40 -6.18 3.27
N LEU A 158 -1.63 -6.14 3.81
CA LEU A 158 -1.86 -5.82 5.21
C LEU A 158 -1.25 -6.82 6.20
N ASP A 159 -1.28 -8.12 5.87
CA ASP A 159 -0.67 -9.17 6.69
C ASP A 159 0.87 -9.02 6.77
N LYS A 160 1.51 -8.46 5.73
CA LYS A 160 2.97 -8.34 5.64
C LYS A 160 3.53 -6.95 5.93
N TYR A 161 2.71 -5.91 5.80
CA TYR A 161 3.17 -4.53 5.86
C TYR A 161 3.88 -4.17 7.17
N TYR A 162 3.37 -4.65 8.30
CA TYR A 162 4.00 -4.35 9.59
C TYR A 162 5.40 -4.94 9.71
N GLU A 163 5.54 -6.24 9.44
CA GLU A 163 6.79 -6.97 9.55
C GLU A 163 7.83 -6.46 8.54
N HIS A 164 7.43 -6.35 7.27
CA HIS A 164 8.36 -6.11 6.17
C HIS A 164 8.59 -4.63 5.89
N VAL A 165 7.74 -3.72 6.39
CA VAL A 165 7.87 -2.28 6.15
C VAL A 165 8.02 -1.52 7.46
N ILE A 166 6.98 -1.46 8.29
CA ILE A 166 6.95 -0.60 9.49
C ILE A 166 8.07 -0.96 10.46
N ARG A 167 8.16 -2.23 10.89
CA ARG A 167 9.14 -2.67 11.89
C ARG A 167 10.57 -2.46 11.41
N ARG A 168 10.85 -2.74 10.14
CA ARG A 168 12.17 -2.53 9.54
C ARG A 168 12.52 -1.05 9.46
N ILE A 169 11.61 -0.19 8.99
CA ILE A 169 11.80 1.27 8.96
C ILE A 169 12.15 1.86 10.34
N LEU A 170 11.45 1.37 11.37
CA LEU A 170 11.64 1.81 12.75
C LEU A 170 12.97 1.38 13.36
N SER A 171 13.67 0.41 12.75
CA SER A 171 14.99 -0.03 13.19
C SER A 171 16.14 0.88 12.74
N PHE A 172 15.91 1.74 11.73
CA PHE A 172 16.93 2.66 11.23
C PHE A 172 16.96 3.97 12.05
N PRO A 173 18.13 4.49 12.47
CA PRO A 173 18.24 5.77 13.18
C PRO A 173 17.78 6.96 12.30
N SER A 174 17.03 7.91 12.88
CA SER A 174 16.15 8.84 12.13
C SER A 174 16.77 10.21 11.78
N SER A 175 16.58 10.64 10.52
CA SER A 175 16.51 12.06 10.11
C SER A 175 15.38 12.37 9.10
N TRP A 176 14.52 11.41 8.74
CA TRP A 176 13.48 11.55 7.71
C TRP A 176 12.04 11.41 8.24
N ASN A 177 11.05 11.96 7.52
CA ASN A 177 9.63 12.00 7.90
C ASN A 177 8.93 10.62 7.71
N LYS A 178 9.23 9.68 8.62
CA LYS A 178 8.66 8.32 8.71
C LYS A 178 7.13 8.27 8.78
N VAL A 179 6.51 9.37 9.19
CA VAL A 179 5.13 9.39 9.68
C VAL A 179 4.12 9.39 8.54
N GLU A 180 4.35 10.16 7.48
CA GLU A 180 3.40 10.26 6.36
C GLU A 180 3.42 9.05 5.45
N LEU A 181 4.62 8.51 5.18
CA LEU A 181 4.82 7.34 4.33
C LEU A 181 4.15 6.07 4.89
N LEU A 182 4.26 5.87 6.21
CA LEU A 182 3.69 4.70 6.88
C LEU A 182 2.16 4.84 7.09
N TRP A 183 1.65 6.06 6.99
CA TRP A 183 0.24 6.38 7.19
C TRP A 183 -0.60 6.17 5.92
N SER A 184 -0.01 6.35 4.75
CA SER A 184 -0.70 6.30 3.46
C SER A 184 -1.46 4.98 3.25
N LEU A 185 -0.84 3.82 3.44
CA LEU A 185 -1.50 2.52 3.26
C LEU A 185 -2.67 2.27 4.23
N PHE A 186 -2.63 2.88 5.41
CA PHE A 186 -3.75 2.82 6.33
C PHE A 186 -4.88 3.78 5.95
N HIS A 187 -4.57 4.99 5.47
CA HIS A 187 -5.56 5.93 4.95
C HIS A 187 -6.51 5.23 3.98
N ILE A 188 -5.94 4.56 3.00
CA ILE A 188 -6.66 3.85 1.93
C ILE A 188 -7.63 2.79 2.44
N CYS A 189 -7.24 2.04 3.48
CA CYS A 189 -8.09 0.98 4.00
C CYS A 189 -9.42 1.56 4.50
N VAL A 190 -9.42 2.83 4.88
CA VAL A 190 -10.50 3.49 5.61
C VAL A 190 -11.14 4.65 4.82
N ASP A 191 -10.49 5.21 3.80
CA ASP A 191 -10.87 6.49 3.17
C ASP A 191 -11.84 6.42 1.99
N ASP A 192 -12.42 5.26 1.69
CA ASP A 192 -13.58 5.25 0.79
C ASP A 192 -14.80 5.78 1.56
N ALA A 193 -15.04 7.08 1.41
CA ALA A 193 -16.13 7.86 2.00
C ALA A 193 -17.53 7.26 1.76
N THR A 194 -17.66 6.24 0.90
CA THR A 194 -18.95 5.62 0.58
C THR A 194 -19.03 4.14 0.97
N GLN A 195 -17.90 3.42 1.08
CA GLN A 195 -17.86 1.99 1.45
C GLN A 195 -16.60 1.64 2.25
N THR A 196 -16.68 1.71 3.58
CA THR A 196 -15.62 1.11 4.41
C THR A 196 -15.71 -0.41 4.34
N ASP A 197 -14.74 -1.03 3.67
CA ASP A 197 -14.58 -2.47 3.67
C ASP A 197 -14.19 -2.93 5.08
N THR A 198 -15.20 -3.36 5.85
CA THR A 198 -15.05 -3.75 7.25
C THR A 198 -13.97 -4.83 7.40
N LEU A 199 -13.76 -5.67 6.39
CA LEU A 199 -12.72 -6.70 6.43
C LEU A 199 -11.32 -6.09 6.39
N LEU A 200 -11.05 -5.17 5.46
CA LEU A 200 -9.73 -4.52 5.35
C LEU A 200 -9.41 -3.71 6.60
N VAL A 201 -10.39 -2.98 7.14
CA VAL A 201 -10.24 -2.23 8.40
C VAL A 201 -9.92 -3.16 9.57
N THR A 202 -10.64 -4.27 9.68
CA THR A 202 -10.40 -5.27 10.74
C THR A 202 -9.01 -5.88 10.58
N ARG A 203 -8.63 -6.23 9.35
CA ARG A 203 -7.30 -6.79 9.08
C ARG A 203 -6.17 -5.83 9.41
N ALA A 204 -6.28 -4.57 9.02
CA ALA A 204 -5.30 -3.54 9.35
C ALA A 204 -5.14 -3.37 10.88
N LYS A 205 -6.25 -3.39 11.64
CA LYS A 205 -6.22 -3.35 13.11
C LYS A 205 -5.48 -4.54 13.72
N GLU A 206 -5.71 -5.73 13.18
CA GLU A 206 -5.11 -6.98 13.68
C GLU A 206 -3.64 -7.10 13.30
N ARG A 207 -3.25 -6.66 12.09
CA ARG A 207 -1.93 -6.93 11.52
C ARG A 207 -0.96 -5.77 11.54
N ILE A 208 -1.45 -4.55 11.69
CA ILE A 208 -0.61 -3.34 11.74
C ILE A 208 -0.62 -2.77 13.15
N PHE A 209 -1.78 -2.37 13.65
CA PHE A 209 -1.82 -1.63 14.91
C PHE A 209 -1.63 -2.49 16.15
N SER A 210 -2.17 -3.71 16.17
CA SER A 210 -1.99 -4.59 17.32
C SER A 210 -0.51 -4.95 17.52
N PRO A 211 0.23 -5.39 16.49
CA PRO A 211 1.67 -5.60 16.58
C PRO A 211 2.45 -4.31 16.92
N LEU A 212 2.08 -3.16 16.35
CA LEU A 212 2.69 -1.88 16.69
C LEU A 212 2.58 -1.58 18.19
N ILE A 213 1.38 -1.74 18.76
CA ILE A 213 1.13 -1.53 20.19
C ILE A 213 1.94 -2.53 21.05
N GLU A 214 2.04 -3.78 20.61
CA GLU A 214 2.81 -4.81 21.31
C GLU A 214 4.31 -4.49 21.31
N ASP A 215 4.87 -4.12 20.16
CA ASP A 215 6.27 -3.72 20.04
C ASP A 215 6.56 -2.46 20.86
N CYS A 216 5.64 -1.48 20.92
CA CYS A 216 5.78 -0.29 21.80
C CYS A 216 5.93 -0.67 23.28
N LYS A 217 5.13 -1.65 23.72
CA LYS A 217 5.17 -2.13 25.11
C LYS A 217 6.46 -2.90 25.40
N ALA A 218 6.93 -3.70 24.44
CA ALA A 218 8.12 -4.52 24.58
C ALA A 218 9.44 -3.77 24.36
N ALA A 219 9.44 -2.68 23.60
CA ALA A 219 10.64 -1.96 23.19
C ALA A 219 11.47 -1.43 24.36
N ALA A 220 12.80 -1.40 24.18
CA ALA A 220 13.71 -0.68 25.07
C ALA A 220 13.42 0.83 25.03
N THR A 221 13.88 1.57 26.05
CA THR A 221 13.54 2.99 26.23
C THR A 221 13.81 3.86 25.00
N GLU A 222 14.96 3.69 24.33
CA GLU A 222 15.33 4.47 23.14
C GLU A 222 14.38 4.20 21.95
N GLN A 223 14.20 2.94 21.58
CA GLN A 223 13.28 2.53 20.50
C GLN A 223 11.82 2.88 20.81
N ARG A 224 11.44 2.89 22.10
CA ARG A 224 10.11 3.30 22.55
C ARG A 224 9.82 4.77 22.23
N TYR A 225 10.80 5.67 22.24
CA TYR A 225 10.58 7.08 21.88
C TYR A 225 10.16 7.23 20.41
N GLU A 226 10.88 6.59 19.48
CA GLU A 226 10.56 6.63 18.03
C GLU A 226 9.16 6.07 17.75
N LEU A 227 8.83 4.95 18.40
CA LEU A 227 7.53 4.30 18.31
C LEU A 227 6.40 5.19 18.85
N LEU A 228 6.61 5.84 20.01
CA LEU A 228 5.63 6.75 20.59
C LEU A 228 5.47 8.02 19.76
N PHE A 229 6.56 8.54 19.17
CA PHE A 229 6.50 9.68 18.25
C PHE A 229 5.59 9.37 17.05
N LEU A 230 5.78 8.20 16.40
CA LEU A 230 4.93 7.75 15.31
C LEU A 230 3.45 7.68 15.71
N ILE A 231 3.15 7.04 16.86
CA ILE A 231 1.75 6.89 17.31
C ILE A 231 1.13 8.24 17.67
N ARG A 232 1.88 9.16 18.31
CA ARG A 232 1.40 10.50 18.66
C ARG A 232 0.93 11.27 17.43
N ASP A 233 1.66 11.17 16.32
CA ASP A 233 1.26 11.84 15.09
C ASP A 233 0.04 11.18 14.41
N TRP A 234 -0.14 9.87 14.59
CA TRP A 234 -1.27 9.14 14.04
C TRP A 234 -2.57 9.33 14.82
N ILE A 235 -2.50 9.57 16.14
CA ILE A 235 -3.69 9.73 17.00
C ILE A 235 -4.63 10.85 16.53
N PRO A 236 -4.16 12.10 16.28
CA PRO A 236 -5.03 13.17 15.79
C PRO A 236 -5.66 12.85 14.44
N LYS A 237 -4.87 12.26 13.53
CA LYS A 237 -5.34 11.84 12.20
C LYS A 237 -6.43 10.77 12.33
N LEU A 238 -6.23 9.76 13.18
CA LEU A 238 -7.25 8.74 13.52
C LEU A 238 -8.53 9.32 14.09
N TYR A 239 -8.42 10.29 15.02
CA TYR A 239 -9.56 10.93 15.66
C TYR A 239 -10.41 11.72 14.66
N GLN A 240 -9.76 12.59 13.88
CA GLN A 240 -10.43 13.37 12.84
C GLN A 240 -11.14 12.44 11.85
N TRP A 241 -10.49 11.34 11.47
CA TRP A 241 -11.03 10.35 10.56
C TRP A 241 -12.20 9.54 11.15
N ALA A 242 -12.15 9.15 12.42
CA ALA A 242 -13.26 8.48 13.10
C ALA A 242 -14.50 9.39 13.23
N GLY A 243 -14.26 10.71 13.27
CA GLY A 243 -15.28 11.76 13.34
C GLY A 243 -15.96 12.12 12.02
N SER A 244 -15.49 11.64 10.87
CA SER A 244 -16.06 12.01 9.57
C SER A 244 -17.55 11.59 9.46
N PRO A 245 -18.46 12.52 9.06
CA PRO A 245 -19.90 12.27 9.00
C PRO A 245 -20.29 11.29 7.89
N GLU A 246 -19.47 11.14 6.86
CA GLU A 246 -19.71 10.29 5.69
C GLU A 246 -19.57 8.78 6.03
N ARG A 247 -19.03 8.45 7.20
CA ARG A 247 -18.67 7.08 7.54
C ARG A 247 -19.80 6.27 8.20
N PRO A 248 -19.94 4.98 7.86
CA PRO A 248 -20.85 4.06 8.52
C PRO A 248 -20.61 3.98 10.05
N PRO A 249 -21.67 3.90 10.88
CA PRO A 249 -21.55 3.87 12.34
C PRO A 249 -20.65 2.75 12.88
N LYS A 250 -20.71 1.56 12.26
CA LYS A 250 -19.88 0.39 12.65
C LYS A 250 -18.39 0.66 12.48
N SER A 251 -18.01 1.27 11.36
CA SER A 251 -16.63 1.67 11.06
C SER A 251 -16.15 2.74 12.03
N ARG A 252 -16.98 3.77 12.30
CA ARG A 252 -16.68 4.82 13.28
C ARG A 252 -16.42 4.27 14.67
N LYS A 253 -17.30 3.38 15.18
CA LYS A 253 -17.12 2.71 16.48
C LYS A 253 -15.81 1.93 16.54
N SER A 254 -15.49 1.20 15.46
CA SER A 254 -14.24 0.46 15.36
C SER A 254 -13.03 1.40 15.42
N LEU A 255 -13.01 2.46 14.63
CA LEU A 255 -11.90 3.43 14.62
C LEU A 255 -11.73 4.15 15.95
N TYR A 256 -12.81 4.58 16.61
CA TYR A 256 -12.74 5.15 17.96
C TYR A 256 -12.19 4.17 18.99
N ALA A 257 -12.54 2.88 18.91
CA ALA A 257 -11.96 1.87 19.78
C ALA A 257 -10.44 1.71 19.55
N LEU A 258 -9.97 1.84 18.31
CA LEU A 258 -8.54 1.84 18.00
C LEU A 258 -7.85 3.12 18.52
N TYR A 259 -8.44 4.28 18.28
CA TYR A 259 -7.98 5.57 18.81
C TYR A 259 -7.79 5.49 20.33
N ASN A 260 -8.83 5.07 21.08
CA ASN A 260 -8.78 4.97 22.54
C ASN A 260 -7.69 3.99 23.01
N LYS A 261 -7.50 2.87 22.28
CA LYS A 261 -6.45 1.88 22.59
C LYS A 261 -5.04 2.47 22.37
N LEU A 262 -4.84 3.25 21.32
CA LEU A 262 -3.56 3.91 21.04
C LEU A 262 -3.29 5.03 22.04
N GLU A 263 -4.26 5.90 22.31
CA GLU A 263 -4.16 6.98 23.29
C GLU A 263 -3.82 6.44 24.68
N SER A 264 -4.56 5.44 25.17
CA SER A 264 -4.26 4.80 26.45
C SER A 264 -2.89 4.13 26.50
N THR A 265 -2.43 3.54 25.39
CA THR A 265 -1.10 2.94 25.31
C THR A 265 -0.02 4.01 25.42
N VAL A 266 -0.18 5.12 24.69
CA VAL A 266 0.75 6.26 24.73
C VAL A 266 0.82 6.83 26.14
N SER A 267 -0.32 7.18 26.76
CA SER A 267 -0.32 7.71 28.14
C SER A 267 0.36 6.78 29.14
N CYS A 268 0.05 5.48 29.09
CA CYS A 268 0.63 4.48 30.00
C CYS A 268 2.15 4.31 29.82
N LEU A 269 2.65 4.42 28.60
CA LEU A 269 4.08 4.26 28.30
C LEU A 269 4.87 5.53 28.55
N GLU A 270 4.26 6.71 28.37
CA GLU A 270 4.86 8.01 28.71
C GLU A 270 5.13 8.15 30.20
N ASP A 271 4.18 7.74 31.04
CA ASP A 271 4.34 7.76 32.50
C ASP A 271 5.51 6.87 32.99
N ARG A 272 5.96 5.93 32.15
CA ARG A 272 7.07 5.00 32.44
C ARG A 272 8.40 5.44 31.86
N LEU A 273 8.42 6.45 30.99
CA LEU A 273 9.67 7.01 30.50
C LEU A 273 10.34 7.81 31.63
N PRO A 274 11.68 7.74 31.77
CA PRO A 274 12.36 8.60 32.72
C PRO A 274 11.96 10.04 32.41
N GLN A 275 11.49 10.79 33.41
CA GLN A 275 11.34 12.23 33.26
C GLN A 275 12.73 12.75 32.87
N GLN A 276 12.91 13.18 31.62
CA GLN A 276 14.09 13.96 31.30
C GLN A 276 14.05 15.15 32.25
N VAL A 277 15.05 15.26 33.13
CA VAL A 277 15.23 16.43 33.97
C VAL A 277 15.60 17.57 33.01
N GLU A 278 14.59 18.21 32.44
CA GLU A 278 14.73 19.48 31.74
C GLU A 278 15.07 20.52 32.80
N ASN A 279 16.37 20.69 33.06
CA ASN A 279 16.91 21.93 33.59
C ASN A 279 16.82 23.01 32.50
N HIS A 280 15.62 23.39 32.07
CA HIS A 280 15.35 24.71 31.50
C HIS A 280 13.90 25.09 31.80
N SER A 281 13.76 26.06 32.68
CA SER A 281 12.54 26.75 33.06
C SER A 281 11.63 27.06 31.86
N SER A 282 10.45 26.45 31.83
CA SER A 282 9.28 26.92 31.06
C SER A 282 8.03 26.94 31.96
N PRO A 283 7.12 27.91 31.73
CA PRO A 283 6.11 28.36 32.70
C PRO A 283 4.95 27.36 32.84
N PRO A 284 4.13 27.46 33.91
CA PRO A 284 3.36 26.33 34.41
C PRO A 284 2.24 25.89 33.46
N ARG A 285 2.08 24.57 33.35
CA ARG A 285 0.96 23.87 32.69
C ARG A 285 -0.38 24.42 33.20
N ARG A 286 -1.10 25.16 32.36
CA ARG A 286 -2.52 25.48 32.62
C ARG A 286 -3.38 24.27 32.28
N ARG A 287 -3.77 23.57 33.36
CA ARG A 287 -4.84 22.57 33.41
C ARG A 287 -6.09 23.10 32.71
N SER A 288 -6.67 22.27 31.86
CA SER A 288 -7.86 22.47 31.05
C SER A 288 -9.10 22.75 31.92
N GLU A 289 -9.28 23.99 32.35
CA GLU A 289 -10.48 24.41 33.09
C GLU A 289 -11.05 25.76 32.61
N ARG A 290 -10.77 26.14 31.35
CA ARG A 290 -11.24 27.42 30.76
C ARG A 290 -12.01 27.34 29.45
N LEU A 291 -12.40 26.15 28.96
CA LEU A 291 -13.29 26.06 27.78
C LEU A 291 -14.78 25.91 28.10
N LYS A 292 -15.18 25.78 29.39
CA LYS A 292 -16.61 25.70 29.76
C LYS A 292 -17.28 27.06 30.02
N ASN A 293 -16.53 28.15 30.21
CA ASN A 293 -17.09 29.46 30.58
C ASN A 293 -17.00 30.53 29.49
N ARG A 294 -16.83 30.16 28.21
CA ARG A 294 -16.81 31.12 27.09
C ARG A 294 -17.96 30.93 26.08
N LEU A 295 -18.97 30.14 26.43
CA LEU A 295 -20.19 29.89 25.64
C LEU A 295 -21.46 30.46 26.28
N GLN A 296 -21.34 31.40 27.23
CA GLN A 296 -22.46 32.21 27.69
C GLN A 296 -22.03 33.69 27.58
N LEU A 297 -22.88 34.51 26.95
CA LEU A 297 -22.68 35.90 26.48
C LEU A 297 -21.95 35.94 25.13
N THR A 298 -22.61 36.10 23.98
CA THR A 298 -23.58 37.15 23.66
C THR A 298 -24.55 36.66 22.57
N THR A 299 -25.84 36.83 22.81
CA THR A 299 -26.89 36.80 21.80
C THR A 299 -27.08 38.22 21.26
N ARG A 300 -26.97 38.42 19.95
CA ARG A 300 -27.85 39.30 19.14
C ARG A 300 -27.56 39.11 17.64
N PRO A 301 -28.58 39.17 16.77
CA PRO A 301 -28.50 38.71 15.39
C PRO A 301 -28.02 39.82 14.44
N ALA A 302 -27.27 39.45 13.40
CA ALA A 302 -26.99 40.30 12.26
C ALA A 302 -27.67 39.73 11.00
N GLU A 303 -28.34 40.60 10.26
CA GLU A 303 -29.14 40.33 9.06
C GLU A 303 -28.32 39.77 7.88
N PRO A 304 -28.94 39.02 6.96
CA PRO A 304 -28.24 38.38 5.84
C PRO A 304 -28.01 39.35 4.67
N GLN A 305 -26.74 39.52 4.29
CA GLN A 305 -26.37 40.10 2.99
C GLN A 305 -26.30 39.01 1.91
N VAL A 306 -27.07 39.23 0.85
CA VAL A 306 -27.16 38.44 -0.38
C VAL A 306 -25.85 38.54 -1.17
N VAL A 307 -25.20 37.41 -1.46
CA VAL A 307 -24.14 37.34 -2.49
C VAL A 307 -24.46 36.21 -3.48
N LYS A 308 -24.41 36.59 -4.75
CA LYS A 308 -24.91 35.90 -5.95
C LYS A 308 -24.24 34.54 -6.18
N GLN A 309 -25.07 33.54 -6.48
CA GLN A 309 -24.66 32.30 -7.13
C GLN A 309 -24.02 32.61 -8.50
N VAL A 310 -22.76 32.21 -8.67
CA VAL A 310 -22.17 32.02 -10.01
C VAL A 310 -22.35 30.54 -10.36
N ARG A 311 -23.27 30.28 -11.30
CA ARG A 311 -23.44 28.98 -11.95
C ARG A 311 -22.32 28.81 -12.99
N PHE A 312 -21.50 27.77 -12.86
CA PHE A 312 -20.79 27.22 -14.00
C PHE A 312 -21.57 26.00 -14.50
N SER A 313 -22.11 26.14 -15.71
CA SER A 313 -22.68 25.04 -16.49
C SER A 313 -21.57 24.46 -17.35
N LEU A 314 -21.40 23.14 -17.34
CA LEU A 314 -20.73 22.42 -18.41
C LEU A 314 -21.55 21.18 -18.77
N ASP A 315 -21.49 20.91 -20.07
CA ASP A 315 -22.50 20.29 -20.90
C ASP A 315 -22.69 18.79 -20.72
N LYS A 316 -23.87 18.34 -21.16
CA LYS A 316 -24.20 16.92 -21.33
C LYS A 316 -23.57 16.37 -22.62
N ASN A 317 -23.46 15.04 -22.63
CA ASN A 317 -23.31 14.12 -23.77
C ASN A 317 -21.87 13.74 -24.14
N GLU A 318 -21.45 12.57 -23.69
CA GLU A 318 -20.97 11.50 -24.59
C GLU A 318 -21.00 10.15 -23.87
N GLU A 319 -21.97 9.33 -24.27
CA GLU A 319 -22.22 7.99 -23.75
C GLU A 319 -21.40 6.99 -24.59
N TYR A 320 -20.29 6.48 -24.05
CA TYR A 320 -19.52 5.43 -24.72
C TYR A 320 -20.20 4.06 -24.53
N VAL A 321 -20.99 3.66 -25.52
CA VAL A 321 -21.59 2.32 -25.61
C VAL A 321 -20.53 1.30 -26.07
N LEU A 322 -20.17 0.36 -25.20
CA LEU A 322 -19.37 -0.80 -25.58
C LEU A 322 -20.20 -1.79 -26.42
N PRO A 323 -19.68 -2.35 -27.53
CA PRO A 323 -20.41 -3.33 -28.32
C PRO A 323 -20.64 -4.64 -27.55
N ALA A 324 -21.88 -5.10 -27.48
CA ALA A 324 -22.23 -6.38 -26.89
C ALA A 324 -21.53 -7.54 -27.63
N MET A 325 -20.64 -8.25 -26.94
CA MET A 325 -20.06 -9.50 -27.45
C MET A 325 -21.13 -10.59 -27.49
N LYS A 326 -21.38 -11.11 -28.70
CA LYS A 326 -22.26 -12.25 -28.97
C LYS A 326 -21.88 -13.46 -28.11
N LYS A 327 -22.80 -13.91 -27.24
CA LYS A 327 -22.71 -15.21 -26.55
C LYS A 327 -22.62 -16.32 -27.61
N ARG A 328 -21.44 -16.96 -27.74
CA ARG A 328 -21.34 -18.25 -28.46
C ARG A 328 -22.03 -19.30 -27.61
N ARG A 329 -23.12 -19.88 -28.14
CA ARG A 329 -23.75 -21.11 -27.64
C ARG A 329 -22.69 -22.21 -27.64
N THR A 330 -22.27 -22.66 -26.47
CA THR A 330 -21.57 -23.95 -26.31
C THR A 330 -22.61 -25.06 -26.43
N GLN A 331 -22.51 -25.85 -27.51
CA GLN A 331 -23.22 -27.11 -27.65
C GLN A 331 -22.74 -28.06 -26.55
N ARG A 332 -23.67 -28.63 -25.76
CA ARG A 332 -23.38 -29.73 -24.85
C ARG A 332 -23.15 -30.99 -25.67
N VAL A 333 -21.97 -31.58 -25.58
CA VAL A 333 -21.70 -32.95 -26.01
C VAL A 333 -22.02 -33.87 -24.83
N PRO A 334 -22.87 -34.92 -24.98
CA PRO A 334 -23.15 -35.85 -23.91
C PRO A 334 -21.99 -36.84 -23.74
N LEU A 335 -21.51 -37.00 -22.50
CA LEU A 335 -20.55 -38.04 -22.12
C LEU A 335 -21.30 -39.38 -22.02
N SER A 336 -21.02 -40.29 -22.95
CA SER A 336 -21.37 -41.70 -22.84
C SER A 336 -20.39 -42.40 -21.90
N TYR A 337 -20.86 -42.92 -20.78
CA TYR A 337 -20.12 -43.90 -19.99
C TYR A 337 -20.28 -45.27 -20.64
N ASN A 338 -19.17 -45.89 -21.04
CA ASN A 338 -19.12 -47.31 -21.38
C ASN A 338 -18.37 -48.07 -20.28
N LYS A 339 -19.12 -48.99 -19.66
CA LYS A 339 -18.79 -50.17 -18.85
C LYS A 339 -17.74 -50.08 -17.75
#